data_AF-A0AAQ3XHC0-F1
#
_entry.id   AF-A0AAQ3XHC0-F1
#
_cell.length_a   1.000
_cell.length_b   1.000
_cell.length_c   1.000
_cell.angle_alpha   90.00
_cell.angle_beta   90.00
_cell.angle_gamma   90.00
#
_symmetry.space_group_name_H-M   'P 1'
#
loop_
_entity.id
_entity.type
_entity.pdbx_description
1 polymer ?
#
loop_
_entity_poly.entity_id
_entity_poly.type
_entity_poly.pdbx_seq_one_letter_code
_entity_poly.pdbx_strand_id
1 'polypeptide(L)'
;MPYPNEIGLRMVIGGAAREAALLGFHITPIFSYFAYHGPIYRVMVQLCNGKDDGISNYGFVCHCKSCGQSQTFRFDELGQISCGCPDRTDVDSVTVVGPLWTGPLHDASFLTKMLSLANEWGWANTIENGVTLEKLLSMMIEESDPRLPPGYIRLDEISRRAKVNSPPLGTLINSLRKEGFSACRSHIGANAIKTNCPIASCINIAREIRNLR
;
A
#
# COMPACT_ATOMS: atom_id res chain seq x y z
N MET A 1 4.68 9.73 -9.12
CA MET A 1 4.05 8.73 -8.23
C MET A 1 3.82 9.36 -6.86
N PRO A 2 2.61 9.28 -6.28
CA PRO A 2 2.29 9.97 -5.01
C PRO A 2 2.79 9.26 -3.74
N TYR A 3 3.31 8.03 -3.85
CA TYR A 3 3.81 7.21 -2.74
C TYR A 3 5.23 6.68 -3.01
N PRO A 4 6.24 7.55 -3.20
CA PRO A 4 7.60 7.15 -3.60
C PRO A 4 8.27 6.19 -2.59
N ASN A 5 8.00 6.34 -1.30
CA ASN A 5 8.60 5.50 -0.26
C ASN A 5 8.06 4.06 -0.33
N GLU A 6 6.77 3.86 -0.62
CA GLU A 6 6.26 2.50 -0.82
C GLU A 6 6.79 1.89 -2.12
N ILE A 7 6.92 2.69 -3.19
CA ILE A 7 7.57 2.25 -4.43
C ILE A 7 9.01 1.79 -4.15
N GLY A 8 9.79 2.57 -3.40
CA GLY A 8 11.16 2.20 -3.01
C GLY A 8 11.22 0.88 -2.26
N LEU A 9 10.31 0.67 -1.29
CA LEU A 9 10.22 -0.58 -0.53
C LEU A 9 9.90 -1.77 -1.45
N ARG A 10 8.96 -1.61 -2.37
CA ARG A 10 8.59 -2.63 -3.35
C ARG A 10 9.67 -2.90 -4.40
N MET A 11 10.51 -1.90 -4.71
CA MET A 11 11.69 -2.08 -5.56
C MET A 11 12.74 -2.97 -4.88
N VAL A 12 12.98 -2.76 -3.58
CA VAL A 12 13.91 -3.61 -2.81
C VAL A 12 13.42 -5.06 -2.80
N ILE A 13 12.14 -5.28 -2.49
CA ILE A 13 11.54 -6.62 -2.52
C ILE A 13 11.59 -7.21 -3.93
N GLY A 14 11.21 -6.43 -4.95
CA GLY A 14 11.22 -6.88 -6.34
C GLY A 14 12.61 -7.27 -6.83
N GLY A 15 13.65 -6.53 -6.43
CA GLY A 15 15.03 -6.88 -6.71
C GLY A 15 15.43 -8.21 -6.06
N ALA A 16 15.14 -8.38 -4.77
CA ALA A 16 15.40 -9.64 -4.06
C ALA A 16 14.65 -10.83 -4.68
N ALA A 17 13.39 -10.63 -5.09
CA ALA A 17 12.57 -11.65 -5.74
C ALA A 17 13.18 -12.09 -7.08
N ARG A 18 13.63 -11.12 -7.89
CA ARG A 18 14.29 -11.38 -9.16
C ARG A 18 15.58 -12.19 -8.98
N GLU A 19 16.44 -11.79 -8.06
CA GLU A 19 17.70 -12.52 -7.80
C GLU A 19 17.45 -13.92 -7.26
N ALA A 20 16.49 -14.10 -6.35
CA ALA A 20 16.11 -15.42 -5.85
C ALA A 20 15.58 -16.34 -6.97
N ALA A 21 14.76 -15.79 -7.87
CA ALA A 21 14.21 -16.53 -9.01
C ALA A 21 15.30 -17.03 -9.97
N LEU A 22 16.35 -16.23 -10.22
CA LEU A 22 17.51 -16.64 -11.03
C LEU A 22 18.25 -17.83 -10.41
N LEU A 23 18.22 -17.96 -9.09
CA LEU A 23 18.85 -19.04 -8.33
C LEU A 23 17.92 -20.25 -8.11
N GLY A 24 16.69 -20.24 -8.64
CA GLY A 24 15.72 -21.33 -8.48
C GLY A 24 14.96 -21.31 -7.14
N PHE A 25 14.96 -20.18 -6.45
CA PHE A 25 14.18 -19.94 -5.24
C PHE A 25 13.07 -18.93 -5.50
N HIS A 26 12.13 -18.81 -4.57
CA HIS A 26 11.23 -17.67 -4.49
C HIS A 26 11.29 -17.06 -3.09
N ILE A 27 10.78 -15.83 -2.96
CA ILE A 27 10.73 -15.14 -1.68
C ILE A 27 9.29 -14.82 -1.28
N THR A 28 9.04 -14.84 0.01
CA THR A 28 7.81 -14.34 0.62
C THR A 28 8.17 -13.22 1.59
N PRO A 29 7.72 -11.96 1.37
CA PRO A 29 7.94 -10.88 2.33
C PRO A 29 7.22 -11.19 3.65
N ILE A 30 7.98 -11.24 4.75
CA ILE A 30 7.42 -11.46 6.10
C ILE A 30 7.26 -10.15 6.86
N PHE A 31 8.15 -9.18 6.61
CA PHE A 31 8.13 -7.86 7.25
C PHE A 31 8.82 -6.82 6.37
N SER A 32 8.24 -5.63 6.23
CA SER A 32 8.85 -4.50 5.50
C SER A 32 8.61 -3.16 6.21
N TYR A 33 9.63 -2.37 6.47
CA TYR A 33 9.50 -1.14 7.23
C TYR A 33 10.26 0.00 6.56
N PHE A 34 9.59 1.16 6.49
CA PHE A 34 10.19 2.41 6.08
C PHE A 34 10.31 3.36 7.28
N ALA A 35 11.54 3.76 7.60
CA ALA A 35 11.81 4.78 8.63
C ALA A 35 12.01 6.15 7.98
N TYR A 36 11.31 7.19 8.45
CA TYR A 36 11.40 8.54 7.89
C TYR A 36 12.70 9.29 8.28
N HIS A 37 13.17 9.13 9.53
CA HIS A 37 14.26 9.95 10.09
C HIS A 37 15.67 9.62 9.57
N GLY A 38 15.81 8.51 8.86
CA GLY A 38 16.85 8.27 7.87
C GLY A 38 16.20 7.30 6.90
N PRO A 39 16.12 7.57 5.58
CA PRO A 39 15.29 6.80 4.65
C PRO A 39 15.81 5.38 4.51
N ILE A 40 15.49 4.55 5.51
CA ILE A 40 15.95 3.20 5.68
C ILE A 40 14.78 2.32 5.27
N TYR A 41 15.04 1.51 4.26
CA TYR A 41 14.15 0.44 3.83
C TYR A 41 14.64 -0.84 4.48
N ARG A 42 13.85 -1.41 5.39
CA ARG A 42 14.12 -2.72 5.99
C ARG A 42 13.13 -3.72 5.41
N VAL A 43 13.64 -4.83 4.91
CA VAL A 43 12.81 -5.93 4.42
C VAL A 43 13.36 -7.21 4.99
N MET A 44 12.47 -8.03 5.53
CA MET A 44 12.73 -9.41 5.91
C MET A 44 11.90 -10.28 4.98
N VAL A 45 12.57 -11.25 4.36
CA VAL A 45 11.96 -12.17 3.40
C VAL A 45 12.28 -13.59 3.82
N GLN A 46 11.32 -14.48 3.64
CA GLN A 46 11.53 -15.91 3.74
C GLN A 46 11.96 -16.44 2.38
N LEU A 47 13.10 -17.13 2.32
CA LEU A 47 13.53 -17.84 1.12
C LEU A 47 12.87 -19.22 1.09
N CYS A 48 12.24 -19.55 -0.03
CA CYS A 48 11.49 -20.79 -0.21
C CYS A 48 12.04 -21.57 -1.42
N ASN A 49 12.11 -22.90 -1.27
CA ASN A 49 12.55 -23.80 -2.33
C ASN A 49 11.42 -24.04 -3.32
N GLY A 50 11.77 -24.08 -4.60
CA GLY A 50 10.86 -24.45 -5.67
C GLY A 50 10.50 -23.26 -6.56
N LYS A 51 9.77 -23.59 -7.62
CA LYS A 51 9.20 -22.60 -8.54
C LYS A 51 7.81 -22.27 -8.07
N ASP A 52 7.70 -21.34 -7.13
CA ASP A 52 6.45 -20.59 -7.04
C ASP A 52 6.31 -19.74 -8.30
N ASP A 53 5.11 -19.31 -8.61
CA ASP A 53 4.80 -18.56 -9.83
C ASP A 53 5.38 -17.14 -9.83
N GLY A 54 6.43 -16.85 -9.04
CA GLY A 54 6.95 -15.58 -8.50
C GLY A 54 7.05 -14.36 -9.43
N ILE A 55 6.71 -14.54 -10.70
CA ILE A 55 6.20 -13.56 -11.65
C ILE A 55 4.84 -12.98 -11.22
N SER A 56 4.00 -13.69 -10.44
CA SER A 56 2.62 -13.26 -10.18
C SER A 56 2.52 -11.93 -9.42
N ASN A 57 3.44 -11.74 -8.48
CA ASN A 57 3.60 -10.56 -7.67
C ASN A 57 4.74 -9.66 -8.18
N TYR A 58 5.19 -9.83 -9.43
CA TYR A 58 6.24 -9.03 -10.04
C TYR A 58 5.70 -8.32 -11.29
N GLY A 59 5.45 -7.02 -11.16
CA GLY A 59 4.75 -6.26 -12.20
C GLY A 59 4.94 -4.76 -12.08
N PHE A 60 4.01 -4.02 -12.66
CA PHE A 60 4.08 -2.57 -12.83
C PHE A 60 2.95 -1.91 -12.05
N VAL A 61 3.22 -0.73 -11.50
CA VAL A 61 2.22 0.15 -10.92
C VAL A 61 2.07 1.36 -11.82
N CYS A 62 0.85 1.60 -12.27
CA CYS A 62 0.46 2.75 -13.05
C CYS A 62 -0.30 3.74 -12.18
N HIS A 63 -0.10 5.02 -12.42
CA HIS A 63 -0.82 6.10 -11.75
C HIS A 63 -1.20 7.18 -12.76
N CYS A 64 -2.49 7.50 -12.81
CA CYS A 64 -3.00 8.61 -13.60
C CYS A 64 -2.91 9.91 -12.79
N LYS A 65 -2.09 10.86 -13.25
CA LYS A 65 -1.95 12.18 -12.62
C LYS A 65 -3.26 12.98 -12.66
N SER A 66 -4.05 12.82 -13.73
CA SER A 66 -5.31 13.54 -13.93
C SER A 66 -6.38 13.09 -12.92
N CYS A 67 -6.78 11.81 -12.92
CA CYS A 67 -7.85 11.33 -12.03
C CYS A 67 -7.35 10.80 -10.68
N GLY A 68 -6.05 10.55 -10.51
CA GLY A 68 -5.46 10.05 -9.27
C GLY A 68 -5.57 8.53 -9.09
N GLN A 69 -6.16 7.82 -10.06
CA GLN A 69 -6.32 6.37 -9.99
C GLN A 69 -4.96 5.67 -10.14
N SER A 70 -4.71 4.69 -9.27
CA SER A 70 -3.60 3.77 -9.38
C SER A 70 -4.09 2.36 -9.72
N GLN A 71 -3.32 1.64 -10.53
CA GLN A 71 -3.61 0.27 -10.96
C GLN A 71 -2.32 -0.53 -11.10
N THR A 72 -2.40 -1.85 -10.94
CA THR A 72 -1.29 -2.78 -11.17
C THR A 72 -1.47 -3.50 -12.49
N PHE A 73 -0.36 -3.79 -13.16
CA PHE A 73 -0.33 -4.53 -14.43
C PHE A 73 0.77 -5.57 -14.37
N ARG A 74 0.48 -6.76 -14.91
CA ARG A 74 1.46 -7.81 -15.16
C ARG A 74 2.18 -7.55 -16.49
N PHE A 75 3.21 -8.37 -16.76
CA PHE A 75 3.96 -8.28 -18.02
C PHE A 75 3.09 -8.52 -19.26
N ASP A 76 2.16 -9.47 -19.20
CA ASP A 76 1.23 -9.80 -20.27
C ASP A 76 0.12 -8.74 -20.46
N GLU A 77 -0.03 -7.83 -19.51
CA GLU A 77 -1.05 -6.76 -19.52
C GLU A 77 -0.46 -5.40 -19.91
N LEU A 78 0.85 -5.30 -20.19
CA LEU A 78 1.52 -4.03 -20.50
C LEU A 78 0.87 -3.24 -21.65
N GLY A 79 0.40 -3.93 -22.68
CA GLY A 79 -0.30 -3.30 -23.81
C GLY A 79 -1.68 -2.73 -23.47
N GLN A 80 -2.22 -3.06 -22.30
CA GLN A 80 -3.55 -2.63 -21.84
C GLN A 80 -3.49 -1.37 -20.96
N ILE A 81 -2.28 -0.88 -20.63
CA ILE A 81 -2.09 0.29 -19.77
C ILE A 81 -2.75 1.51 -20.41
N SER A 82 -3.87 1.91 -19.81
CA SER A 82 -4.61 3.08 -20.23
C SER A 82 -5.45 3.59 -19.07
N CYS A 83 -5.79 4.88 -19.09
CA CYS A 83 -6.74 5.45 -18.15
C CYS A 83 -7.88 6.08 -18.94
N GLY A 84 -9.10 5.56 -18.76
CA GLY A 84 -10.31 6.03 -19.43
C GLY A 84 -10.97 7.25 -18.78
N CYS A 85 -10.24 8.02 -17.97
CA CYS A 85 -10.81 9.19 -17.30
C CYS A 85 -11.08 10.33 -18.31
N PRO A 86 -12.20 11.07 -18.15
CA PRO A 86 -12.58 12.15 -19.07
C PRO A 86 -11.62 13.34 -18.99
N ASP A 87 -10.93 13.51 -17.86
CA ASP A 87 -9.96 14.59 -17.61
C ASP A 87 -8.57 14.30 -18.21
N ARG A 88 -8.48 13.45 -19.24
CA ARG A 88 -7.23 13.19 -19.95
C ARG A 88 -6.89 14.38 -20.83
N THR A 89 -6.30 15.41 -20.23
CA THR A 89 -5.84 16.60 -20.94
C THR A 89 -4.54 16.36 -21.71
N ASP A 90 -3.73 15.37 -21.31
CA ASP A 90 -2.39 15.14 -21.88
C ASP A 90 -2.07 13.66 -22.15
N VAL A 91 -1.22 13.43 -23.16
CA VAL A 91 -0.67 12.11 -23.56
C VAL A 91 0.13 11.47 -22.40
N ASP A 92 0.81 12.29 -21.58
CA ASP A 92 1.68 11.89 -20.46
C ASP A 92 0.98 11.82 -19.08
N SER A 93 -0.34 11.72 -19.09
CA SER A 93 -1.18 11.66 -17.89
C SER A 93 -0.97 10.39 -17.07
N VAL A 94 -0.48 9.29 -17.66
CA VAL A 94 -0.23 8.02 -16.96
C VAL A 94 1.27 7.84 -16.73
N THR A 95 1.65 7.60 -15.49
CA THR A 95 3.03 7.22 -15.12
C THR A 95 3.08 5.75 -14.78
N VAL A 96 4.01 5.02 -15.41
CA VAL A 96 4.26 3.60 -15.17
C VAL A 96 5.56 3.44 -14.40
N VAL A 97 5.57 2.61 -13.35
CA VAL A 97 6.76 2.29 -12.55
C VAL A 97 6.84 0.79 -12.33
N GLY A 98 8.00 0.19 -12.60
CA GLY A 98 8.21 -1.24 -12.50
C GLY A 98 9.40 -1.72 -13.36
N PRO A 99 9.67 -3.03 -13.36
CA PRO A 99 8.95 -4.04 -12.59
C PRO A 99 9.34 -4.02 -11.09
N LEU A 100 8.38 -4.31 -10.23
CA LEU A 100 8.48 -4.26 -8.76
C LEU A 100 7.58 -5.30 -8.10
N TRP A 101 7.72 -5.46 -6.78
CA TRP A 101 6.82 -6.32 -6.02
C TRP A 101 5.41 -5.72 -5.88
N THR A 102 4.40 -6.35 -6.47
CA THR A 102 2.98 -5.94 -6.42
C THR A 102 2.17 -6.68 -5.36
N GLY A 103 2.72 -7.73 -4.75
CA GLY A 103 2.05 -8.52 -3.71
C GLY A 103 2.02 -7.86 -2.33
N PRO A 104 1.60 -8.63 -1.29
CA PRO A 104 1.63 -8.19 0.10
C PRO A 104 3.03 -7.79 0.56
N LEU A 105 3.12 -6.77 1.41
CA LEU A 105 4.38 -6.28 1.98
C LEU A 105 4.84 -7.10 3.20
N HIS A 106 3.92 -7.88 3.76
CA HIS A 106 4.01 -8.48 5.07
C HIS A 106 3.23 -9.79 5.11
N ASP A 107 3.61 -10.67 6.05
CA ASP A 107 2.79 -11.80 6.44
C ASP A 107 2.02 -11.48 7.73
N ALA A 108 0.68 -11.50 7.66
CA ALA A 108 -0.18 -11.15 8.79
C ALA A 108 0.03 -12.10 9.99
N SER A 109 0.26 -13.38 9.72
CA SER A 109 0.46 -14.38 10.78
C SER A 109 1.78 -14.13 11.53
N PHE A 110 2.83 -13.76 10.80
CA PHE A 110 4.13 -13.44 11.33
C PHE A 110 4.09 -12.16 12.16
N LEU A 111 3.43 -11.11 11.65
CA LEU A 111 3.24 -9.86 12.40
C LEU A 111 2.42 -10.06 13.68
N THR A 112 1.40 -10.93 13.65
CA THR A 112 0.61 -11.26 14.83
C THR A 112 1.48 -11.95 15.90
N LYS A 113 2.35 -12.87 15.50
CA LYS A 113 3.34 -13.49 16.41
C LYS A 113 4.34 -12.48 16.95
N MET A 114 4.85 -11.57 16.10
CA MET A 114 5.73 -10.49 16.53
C MET A 114 5.06 -9.60 17.58
N LEU A 115 3.77 -9.30 17.41
CA LEU A 115 2.99 -8.53 18.38
C LEU A 115 2.82 -9.26 19.71
N SER A 116 2.54 -10.57 19.70
CA SER A 116 2.49 -11.39 20.93
C SER A 116 3.81 -11.34 21.69
N LEU A 117 4.93 -11.57 20.99
CA LEU A 117 6.27 -11.52 21.60
C LEU A 117 6.60 -10.12 22.14
N ALA A 118 6.21 -9.06 21.44
CA ALA A 118 6.40 -7.69 21.91
C ALA A 118 5.62 -7.42 23.22
N ASN A 119 4.43 -8.00 23.38
CA ASN A 119 3.68 -7.92 24.64
C ASN A 119 4.37 -8.70 25.76
N GLU A 120 4.78 -9.95 25.48
CA GLU A 120 5.46 -10.82 26.45
C GLU A 120 6.78 -10.23 26.96
N TRP A 121 7.53 -9.57 26.08
CA TRP A 121 8.80 -8.91 26.44
C TRP A 121 8.62 -7.50 27.02
N GLY A 122 7.38 -7.00 27.11
CA GLY A 122 7.09 -5.66 27.64
C GLY A 122 7.47 -4.51 26.70
N TRP A 123 7.65 -4.77 25.41
CA TRP A 123 8.03 -3.77 24.39
C TRP A 123 6.82 -3.12 23.69
N ALA A 124 5.62 -3.65 23.89
CA ALA A 124 4.41 -3.16 23.22
C ALA A 124 4.13 -1.66 23.43
N ASN A 125 4.44 -1.18 24.64
CA ASN A 125 4.29 0.22 25.04
C ASN A 125 5.48 1.12 24.65
N THR A 126 6.51 0.59 24.01
CA THR A 126 7.63 1.40 23.51
C THR A 126 7.10 2.39 22.47
N ILE A 127 7.36 3.68 22.72
CA ILE A 127 6.92 4.78 21.86
C ILE A 127 8.09 5.20 21.00
N GLU A 128 7.91 5.11 19.69
CA GLU A 128 8.83 5.64 18.69
C GLU A 128 8.04 6.52 17.73
N ASN A 129 8.53 7.73 17.46
CA ASN A 129 7.87 8.70 16.58
C ASN A 129 6.38 8.97 16.92
N GLY A 130 6.03 8.94 18.22
CA GLY A 130 4.67 9.19 18.70
C GLY A 130 3.67 8.05 18.49
N VAL A 131 4.13 6.86 18.05
CA VAL A 131 3.31 5.66 17.87
C VAL A 131 3.87 4.55 18.75
N THR A 132 3.00 3.81 19.43
CA THR A 132 3.42 2.62 20.20
C THR A 132 3.75 1.48 19.25
N LEU A 133 4.68 0.61 19.62
CA LEU A 133 5.01 -0.58 18.84
C LEU A 133 3.76 -1.43 18.56
N GLU A 134 2.87 -1.57 19.55
CA GLU A 134 1.57 -2.23 19.39
C GLU A 134 0.72 -1.62 18.26
N LYS A 135 0.58 -0.28 18.23
CA LYS A 135 -0.19 0.42 17.21
C LYS A 135 0.44 0.29 15.83
N LEU A 136 1.77 0.34 15.76
CA LEU A 136 2.51 0.15 14.51
C LEU A 136 2.28 -1.26 13.96
N LEU A 137 2.50 -2.30 14.77
CA LEU A 137 2.29 -3.68 14.33
C LEU A 137 0.83 -3.95 13.98
N SER A 138 -0.13 -3.43 14.76
CA SER A 138 -1.56 -3.54 14.44
C SER A 138 -1.90 -2.91 13.09
N MET A 139 -1.33 -1.74 12.78
CA MET A 139 -1.48 -1.09 11.48
C MET A 139 -0.90 -1.95 10.35
N MET A 140 0.29 -2.51 10.55
CA MET A 140 0.96 -3.35 9.55
C MET A 140 0.21 -4.69 9.33
N ILE A 141 -0.43 -5.23 10.37
CA ILE A 141 -1.32 -6.40 10.25
C ILE A 141 -2.52 -6.07 9.36
N GLU A 142 -3.19 -4.92 9.56
CA GLU A 142 -4.27 -4.50 8.67
C GLU A 142 -3.80 -4.28 7.23
N GLU A 143 -2.59 -3.74 7.04
CA GLU A 143 -1.96 -3.56 5.71
C GLU A 143 -1.60 -4.86 5.00
N SER A 144 -1.58 -5.97 5.73
CA SER A 144 -1.26 -7.29 5.17
C SER A 144 -2.44 -7.92 4.41
N ASP A 145 -3.60 -7.25 4.36
CA ASP A 145 -4.77 -7.73 3.62
C ASP A 145 -4.46 -7.87 2.11
N PRO A 146 -4.54 -9.08 1.53
CA PRO A 146 -4.19 -9.31 0.12
C PRO A 146 -5.11 -8.58 -0.86
N ARG A 147 -6.27 -8.08 -0.41
CA ARG A 147 -7.18 -7.28 -1.25
C ARG A 147 -6.66 -5.86 -1.47
N LEU A 148 -5.70 -5.39 -0.68
CA LEU A 148 -5.17 -4.03 -0.78
C LEU A 148 -4.15 -3.93 -1.92
N PRO A 149 -4.35 -3.02 -2.89
CA PRO A 149 -3.40 -2.81 -3.96
C PRO A 149 -2.15 -2.05 -3.47
N PRO A 150 -1.05 -2.10 -4.23
CA PRO A 150 0.11 -1.25 -4.02
C PRO A 150 -0.18 0.25 -3.96
N GLY A 151 0.43 0.92 -2.99
CA GLY A 151 0.33 2.36 -2.79
C GLY A 151 -0.72 2.76 -1.76
N TYR A 152 -0.81 4.06 -1.57
CA TYR A 152 -1.77 4.68 -0.65
C TYR A 152 -2.27 6.00 -1.23
N ILE A 153 -3.41 6.45 -0.73
CA ILE A 153 -4.00 7.75 -1.07
C ILE A 153 -3.90 8.63 0.17
N ARG A 154 -3.28 9.79 0.02
CA ARG A 154 -3.23 10.78 1.11
C ARG A 154 -4.60 11.43 1.30
N LEU A 155 -4.99 11.70 2.54
CA LEU A 155 -6.29 12.27 2.86
C LEU A 155 -6.47 13.69 2.28
N ASP A 156 -5.41 14.48 2.24
CA ASP A 156 -5.38 15.81 1.61
C ASP A 156 -5.74 15.74 0.12
N GLU A 157 -5.25 14.72 -0.60
CA GLU A 157 -5.55 14.49 -2.00
C GLU A 157 -7.02 14.13 -2.24
N ILE A 158 -7.60 13.25 -1.41
CA ILE A 158 -9.03 12.91 -1.47
C ILE A 158 -9.87 14.17 -1.24
N SER A 159 -9.53 14.95 -0.22
CA SER A 159 -10.27 16.14 0.19
C SER A 159 -10.19 17.25 -0.87
N ARG A 160 -9.00 17.45 -1.45
CA ARG A 160 -8.73 18.38 -2.55
C ARG A 160 -9.59 18.04 -3.78
N ARG A 161 -9.61 16.76 -4.19
CA ARG A 161 -10.41 16.29 -5.33
C ARG A 161 -11.91 16.34 -5.05
N ALA A 162 -12.31 16.04 -3.83
CA ALA A 162 -13.71 16.10 -3.39
C ALA A 162 -14.23 17.52 -3.22
N LYS A 163 -13.34 18.53 -3.09
CA LYS A 163 -13.65 19.92 -2.73
C LYS A 163 -14.38 20.01 -1.38
N VAL A 164 -13.88 19.27 -0.39
CA VAL A 164 -14.42 19.21 0.98
C VAL A 164 -13.30 19.41 2.00
N ASN A 165 -13.68 19.80 3.22
CA ASN A 165 -12.76 19.78 4.36
C ASN A 165 -12.39 18.32 4.70
N SER A 166 -11.13 18.11 5.12
CA SER A 166 -10.63 16.77 5.43
C SER A 166 -11.45 16.10 6.54
N PRO A 167 -12.18 15.00 6.25
CA PRO A 167 -12.88 14.25 7.29
C PRO A 167 -11.85 13.54 8.19
N PRO A 168 -12.20 13.19 9.44
CA PRO A 168 -11.32 12.37 10.27
C PRO A 168 -11.01 11.04 9.56
N LEU A 169 -9.72 10.67 9.51
CA LEU A 169 -9.25 9.49 8.77
C LEU A 169 -10.01 8.21 9.17
N GLY A 170 -10.27 8.03 10.47
CA GLY A 170 -11.02 6.88 10.97
C GLY A 170 -12.47 6.83 10.49
N THR A 171 -13.14 7.98 10.38
CA THR A 171 -14.51 8.07 9.82
C THR A 171 -14.53 7.65 8.37
N LEU A 172 -13.55 8.10 7.58
CA LEU A 172 -13.44 7.72 6.16
C LEU A 172 -13.15 6.23 6.00
N ILE A 173 -12.19 5.67 6.76
CA ILE A 173 -11.89 4.23 6.75
C ILE A 173 -13.12 3.40 7.12
N ASN A 174 -13.84 3.79 8.18
CA ASN A 174 -15.04 3.07 8.59
C ASN A 174 -16.16 3.15 7.54
N SER A 175 -16.29 4.27 6.85
CA SER A 175 -17.28 4.41 5.77
C SER A 175 -16.91 3.54 4.57
N LEU A 176 -15.63 3.52 4.18
CA LEU A 176 -15.13 2.62 3.12
C LEU A 176 -15.38 1.14 3.46
N ARG A 177 -15.13 0.74 4.71
CA ARG A 177 -15.39 -0.63 5.19
C ARG A 177 -16.89 -0.98 5.16
N LYS A 178 -17.77 -0.04 5.49
CA LYS A 178 -19.24 -0.22 5.42
C LYS A 178 -19.72 -0.45 3.98
N GLU A 179 -19.10 0.21 3.01
CA GLU A 179 -19.35 0.02 1.58
C GLU A 179 -18.72 -1.27 1.01
N GLY A 180 -18.10 -2.11 1.86
CA GLY A 180 -17.52 -3.40 1.46
C GLY A 180 -16.09 -3.33 0.93
N PHE A 181 -15.45 -2.16 0.91
CA PHE A 181 -14.05 -2.02 0.52
C PHE A 181 -13.10 -2.41 1.66
N SER A 182 -11.94 -2.96 1.30
CA SER A 182 -10.83 -3.03 2.26
C SER A 182 -10.21 -1.66 2.39
N ALA A 183 -10.02 -1.20 3.62
CA ALA A 183 -9.40 0.08 3.92
C ALA A 183 -8.65 0.03 5.25
N CYS A 184 -7.43 0.55 5.28
CA CYS A 184 -6.61 0.68 6.48
C CYS A 184 -5.73 1.92 6.40
N ARG A 185 -5.04 2.22 7.51
CA ARG A 185 -3.98 3.24 7.53
C ARG A 185 -2.71 2.71 6.87
N SER A 186 -1.81 3.61 6.49
CA SER A 186 -0.46 3.24 6.05
C SER A 186 0.59 3.63 7.09
N HIS A 187 1.52 2.71 7.38
CA HIS A 187 2.69 2.90 8.22
C HIS A 187 3.75 3.76 7.53
N ILE A 188 3.72 3.82 6.19
CA ILE A 188 4.66 4.58 5.37
C ILE A 188 4.20 6.04 5.24
N GLY A 189 2.90 6.27 5.09
CA GLY A 189 2.32 7.58 4.82
C GLY A 189 1.52 8.13 6.00
N ALA A 190 1.95 9.25 6.58
CA ALA A 190 1.15 9.98 7.55
C ALA A 190 -0.18 10.45 6.92
N ASN A 191 -1.30 10.29 7.64
CA ASN A 191 -2.64 10.62 7.14
C ASN A 191 -2.97 10.04 5.76
N ALA A 192 -2.51 8.81 5.50
CA ALA A 192 -2.80 8.07 4.28
C ALA A 192 -3.69 6.85 4.52
N ILE A 193 -4.46 6.50 3.50
CA ILE A 193 -5.33 5.31 3.46
C ILE A 193 -4.83 4.39 2.36
N LYS A 194 -4.71 3.10 2.68
CA LYS A 194 -4.67 2.04 1.67
C LYS A 194 -6.06 1.50 1.48
N THR A 195 -6.50 1.36 0.24
CA THR A 195 -7.82 0.81 -0.06
C THR A 195 -7.86 0.23 -1.48
N ASN A 196 -8.71 -0.75 -1.69
CA ASN A 196 -9.08 -1.24 -3.02
C ASN A 196 -10.22 -0.44 -3.67
N CYS A 197 -10.73 0.58 -2.97
CA CYS A 197 -11.74 1.49 -3.49
C CYS A 197 -11.15 2.40 -4.59
N PRO A 198 -11.79 2.49 -5.77
CA PRO A 198 -11.39 3.45 -6.80
C PRO A 198 -11.43 4.89 -6.26
N ILE A 199 -10.52 5.75 -6.75
CA ILE A 199 -10.41 7.14 -6.27
C ILE A 199 -11.73 7.92 -6.43
N ALA A 200 -12.48 7.66 -7.50
CA ALA A 200 -13.78 8.27 -7.76
C ALA A 200 -14.80 7.93 -6.65
N SER A 201 -14.83 6.67 -6.21
CA SER A 201 -15.69 6.22 -5.11
C SER A 201 -15.23 6.79 -3.77
N CYS A 202 -13.92 6.86 -3.51
CA CYS A 202 -13.39 7.54 -2.32
C CYS A 202 -13.82 9.02 -2.23
N ILE A 203 -13.84 9.72 -3.37
CA ILE A 203 -14.28 11.11 -3.48
C ILE A 203 -15.78 11.23 -3.14
N ASN A 204 -16.62 10.33 -3.65
CA ASN A 204 -18.05 10.34 -3.37
C ASN A 204 -18.34 10.09 -1.89
N ILE A 205 -17.72 9.08 -1.29
CA ILE A 205 -17.86 8.77 0.14
C ILE A 205 -17.39 9.97 0.99
N ALA A 206 -16.29 10.64 0.62
CA ALA A 206 -15.83 11.82 1.33
C ALA A 206 -16.85 12.99 1.27
N ARG A 207 -17.58 13.14 0.15
CA ARG A 207 -18.67 14.14 0.03
C ARG A 207 -19.88 13.79 0.87
N GLU A 208 -20.25 12.51 0.94
CA GLU A 208 -21.37 12.03 1.75
C GLU A 208 -21.12 12.23 3.25
N ILE A 209 -19.91 11.95 3.73
CA ILE A 209 -19.52 12.21 5.14
C ILE A 209 -19.71 13.67 5.52
N ARG A 210 -19.48 14.60 4.59
CA ARG A 210 -19.72 16.04 4.82
C ARG A 210 -21.22 16.33 4.96
N ASN A 211 -22.06 15.72 4.12
CA ASN A 211 -23.50 15.98 4.12
C ASN A 211 -24.22 15.39 5.35
N LEU A 212 -23.56 14.48 6.09
CA LEU A 212 -24.03 13.94 7.37
C LEU A 212 -23.68 14.82 8.59
N ARG A 213 -22.91 15.90 8.40
CA ARG A 213 -22.56 16.89 9.43
C ARG A 213 -23.31 18.19 9.19
#